data_AF-A0AAW0AW82-F1
#
_entry.id   AF-A0AAW0AW82-F1
#
_cell.length_a   1.000
_cell.length_b   1.000
_cell.length_c   1.000
_cell.angle_alpha   90.00
_cell.angle_beta   90.00
_cell.angle_gamma   90.00
#
_symmetry.space_group_name_H-M   'P 1'
#
loop_
_entity.id
_entity.type
_entity.pdbx_description
1 polymer ?
#
loop_
_entity_poly.entity_id
_entity_poly.type
_entity_poly.pdbx_seq_one_letter_code
_entity_poly.pdbx_strand_id
1 'polypeptide(L)'
;MLIVFSLAIHILNLPFEITMIIFEHYLPQYPRRPLAVDLALFGWICGQWRAVAFAAPRLWRAFTMNLNAMMISHQAKALQEWLRRSGTLPISIDILLPADQPCCLQEMNNIVSLILAHSCRWEHIGLMLPFESLRLLQGRMPVLRSLIIGPTEVPMPPPASPISLFGESPCLDTVRLSRCFEPDYVTLPWTNLTWIEADFLYPEECVTILTETVNVVHFSAAVESSKEVLRRVPILSKLRSLILSPGDAVPREMRLLDALTLPSLETLQICGLWFSPNPWLTVFSLVTRSRCELREVRIVL
;
A
#
# COMPACT_ATOMS: atom_id res chain seq x y z
N MET A 1 -20.52 -25.50 -49.98
CA MET A 1 -19.35 -24.79 -49.42
C MET A 1 -19.79 -23.43 -48.89
N LEU A 2 -20.61 -23.39 -47.83
CA LEU A 2 -21.31 -22.16 -47.39
C LEU A 2 -21.58 -22.08 -45.87
N ILE A 3 -20.79 -22.75 -45.02
CA ILE A 3 -21.03 -22.73 -43.56
C ILE A 3 -19.71 -22.60 -42.78
N VAL A 4 -18.87 -21.62 -43.11
CA VAL A 4 -17.68 -21.29 -42.28
C VAL A 4 -17.55 -19.80 -41.97
N PHE A 5 -18.38 -18.92 -42.55
CA PHE A 5 -18.27 -17.46 -42.32
C PHE A 5 -19.25 -16.87 -41.28
N SER A 6 -20.05 -17.67 -40.57
CA SER A 6 -21.16 -17.14 -39.73
C SER A 6 -20.85 -16.94 -38.24
N LEU A 7 -19.66 -17.27 -37.74
CA LEU A 7 -19.33 -17.15 -36.31
C LEU A 7 -18.45 -15.94 -35.93
N ALA A 8 -17.95 -15.20 -36.92
CA ALA A 8 -17.08 -14.03 -36.69
C ALA A 8 -17.85 -12.75 -36.29
N ILE A 9 -19.19 -12.78 -36.20
CA ILE A 9 -20.04 -11.59 -35.98
C ILE A 9 -20.47 -11.40 -34.51
N HIS A 10 -20.25 -12.35 -33.60
CA HIS A 10 -21.01 -12.34 -32.33
C HIS A 10 -20.38 -11.60 -31.15
N ILE A 11 -19.04 -11.48 -31.05
CA ILE A 11 -18.40 -10.89 -29.85
C ILE A 11 -18.26 -9.35 -29.91
N LEU A 12 -18.19 -8.78 -31.11
CA LEU A 12 -18.00 -7.34 -31.31
C LEU A 12 -19.31 -6.53 -31.24
N ASN A 13 -20.47 -7.20 -31.27
CA ASN A 13 -21.80 -6.62 -31.20
C ASN A 13 -22.57 -7.04 -29.93
N LEU A 14 -21.85 -7.44 -28.88
CA LEU A 14 -22.49 -7.80 -27.62
C LEU A 14 -23.21 -6.58 -27.01
N PRO A 15 -24.34 -6.80 -26.31
CA PRO A 15 -24.98 -5.76 -25.51
C PRO A 15 -24.01 -5.14 -24.51
N PHE A 16 -24.33 -3.95 -24.04
CA PHE A 16 -23.53 -3.21 -23.06
C PHE A 16 -23.27 -4.07 -21.82
N GLU A 17 -24.30 -4.74 -21.31
CA GLU A 17 -24.28 -5.53 -20.08
C GLU A 17 -23.32 -6.73 -20.20
N ILE A 18 -23.38 -7.45 -21.32
CA ILE A 18 -22.51 -8.62 -21.54
C ILE A 18 -21.07 -8.18 -21.74
N THR A 19 -20.85 -7.09 -22.47
CA THR A 19 -19.51 -6.51 -22.65
C THR A 19 -18.91 -6.07 -21.31
N MET A 20 -19.72 -5.47 -20.43
CA MET A 20 -19.31 -5.11 -19.07
C MET A 20 -18.97 -6.33 -18.21
N ILE A 21 -19.75 -7.42 -18.28
CA ILE A 21 -19.45 -8.66 -17.56
C ILE A 21 -18.09 -9.23 -18.00
N ILE A 22 -17.77 -9.15 -19.29
CA ILE A 22 -16.46 -9.58 -19.81
C ILE A 22 -15.35 -8.71 -19.22
N PHE A 23 -15.53 -7.38 -19.20
CA PHE A 23 -14.55 -6.46 -18.61
C PHE A 23 -14.32 -6.74 -17.12
N GLU A 24 -15.39 -6.93 -16.36
CA GLU A 24 -15.33 -7.20 -14.92
C GLU A 24 -14.72 -8.57 -14.60
N HIS A 25 -14.82 -9.55 -15.50
CA HIS A 25 -14.14 -10.84 -15.36
C HIS A 25 -12.66 -10.78 -15.75
N TYR A 26 -12.31 -9.93 -16.73
CA TYR A 26 -10.93 -9.78 -17.17
C TYR A 26 -10.10 -8.98 -16.16
N LEU A 27 -10.69 -7.94 -15.58
CA LEU A 27 -10.01 -7.10 -14.58
C LEU A 27 -9.99 -7.77 -13.21
N PRO A 28 -8.97 -7.48 -12.38
CA PRO A 28 -8.98 -7.93 -11.01
C PRO A 28 -10.12 -7.27 -10.23
N GLN A 29 -10.69 -7.99 -9.26
CA GLN A 29 -11.78 -7.48 -8.44
C GLN A 29 -11.33 -6.29 -7.58
N TYR A 30 -12.13 -5.23 -7.56
CA TYR A 30 -11.94 -4.07 -6.68
C TYR A 30 -11.75 -4.52 -5.22
N PRO A 31 -10.82 -3.94 -4.44
CA PRO A 31 -10.03 -2.73 -4.74
C PRO A 31 -8.72 -2.99 -5.49
N ARG A 32 -8.45 -4.21 -5.96
CA ARG A 32 -7.24 -4.50 -6.72
C ARG A 32 -7.20 -3.67 -7.99
N ARG A 33 -5.98 -3.24 -8.33
CA ARG A 33 -5.72 -2.23 -9.35
C ARG A 33 -5.13 -2.92 -10.57
N PRO A 34 -5.81 -2.94 -11.73
CA PRO A 34 -5.19 -3.35 -12.98
C PRO A 34 -4.09 -2.37 -13.36
N LEU A 35 -3.14 -2.80 -14.20
CA LEU A 35 -2.23 -1.84 -14.79
C LEU A 35 -3.03 -0.91 -15.69
N ALA A 36 -2.59 0.34 -15.71
CA ALA A 36 -3.08 1.36 -16.59
C ALA A 36 -3.28 0.87 -18.06
N VAL A 37 -2.28 0.15 -18.57
CA VAL A 37 -2.31 -0.38 -19.93
C VAL A 37 -3.44 -1.38 -20.17
N ASP A 38 -3.83 -2.17 -19.16
CA ASP A 38 -4.88 -3.18 -19.27
C ASP A 38 -6.25 -2.53 -19.50
N LEU A 39 -6.50 -1.39 -18.85
CA LEU A 39 -7.73 -0.61 -19.05
C LEU A 39 -7.79 0.00 -20.46
N ALA A 40 -6.64 0.43 -20.99
CA ALA A 40 -6.56 1.00 -22.33
C ALA A 40 -6.90 -0.03 -23.42
N LEU A 41 -6.67 -1.33 -23.19
CA LEU A 41 -6.96 -2.41 -24.14
C LEU A 41 -8.43 -2.43 -24.56
N PHE A 42 -9.37 -2.19 -23.64
CA PHE A 42 -10.80 -2.18 -23.96
C PHE A 42 -11.17 -1.08 -24.96
N GLY A 43 -10.44 0.04 -24.94
CA GLY A 43 -10.58 1.11 -25.92
C GLY A 43 -9.97 0.80 -27.29
N TRP A 44 -9.13 -0.24 -27.41
CA TRP A 44 -8.40 -0.55 -28.63
C TRP A 44 -9.01 -1.68 -29.47
N ILE A 45 -9.93 -2.46 -28.89
CA ILE A 45 -10.53 -3.62 -29.57
C ILE A 45 -11.48 -3.20 -30.71
N CYS A 46 -12.55 -2.46 -30.41
CA CYS A 46 -13.46 -1.92 -31.43
C CYS A 46 -14.18 -0.66 -30.92
N GLY A 47 -14.88 0.06 -31.81
CA GLY A 47 -15.61 1.28 -31.45
C GLY A 47 -16.71 1.05 -30.40
N GLN A 48 -17.40 -0.09 -30.47
CA GLN A 48 -18.45 -0.46 -29.52
C GLN A 48 -17.88 -0.71 -28.11
N TRP A 49 -16.84 -1.52 -28.00
CA TRP A 49 -16.17 -1.81 -26.73
C TRP A 49 -15.58 -0.54 -26.11
N ARG A 50 -15.01 0.34 -26.94
CA ARG A 50 -14.57 1.66 -26.50
C ARG A 50 -15.72 2.47 -25.93
N ALA A 51 -16.87 2.54 -26.61
CA ALA A 51 -18.04 3.28 -26.13
C ALA A 51 -18.56 2.72 -24.80
N VAL A 52 -18.66 1.39 -24.66
CA VAL A 52 -19.04 0.71 -23.42
C VAL A 52 -18.07 1.05 -22.29
N ALA A 53 -16.77 0.82 -22.52
CA ALA A 53 -15.74 1.08 -21.52
C ALA A 53 -15.76 2.54 -21.08
N PHE A 54 -15.92 3.46 -22.03
CA PHE A 54 -15.92 4.90 -21.79
C PHE A 54 -17.13 5.38 -21.00
N ALA A 55 -18.26 4.69 -21.10
CA ALA A 55 -19.50 4.98 -20.38
C ALA A 55 -19.60 4.33 -19.00
N ALA A 56 -18.62 3.50 -18.59
CA ALA A 56 -18.66 2.72 -17.36
C ALA A 56 -17.67 3.21 -16.29
N PRO A 57 -18.09 4.09 -15.34
CA PRO A 57 -17.19 4.66 -14.33
C PRO A 57 -16.47 3.62 -13.46
N ARG A 58 -17.08 2.45 -13.26
CA ARG A 58 -16.53 1.37 -12.44
C ARG A 58 -15.21 0.81 -12.97
N LEU A 59 -14.95 0.89 -14.28
CA LEU A 59 -13.68 0.44 -14.87
C LEU A 59 -12.53 1.41 -14.58
N TRP A 60 -12.84 2.70 -14.39
CA TRP A 60 -11.85 3.77 -14.24
C TRP A 60 -11.59 4.14 -12.78
N ARG A 61 -12.31 3.53 -11.83
CA ARG A 61 -12.17 3.83 -10.41
C ARG A 61 -10.96 3.12 -9.77
N ALA A 62 -10.33 2.16 -10.45
CA ALA A 62 -9.16 1.48 -9.93
C ALA A 62 -8.07 1.26 -10.99
N PHE A 63 -6.82 1.65 -10.70
CA PHE A 63 -5.70 1.45 -11.61
C PHE A 63 -4.34 1.72 -10.94
N THR A 64 -3.28 1.13 -11.52
CA THR A 64 -1.88 1.41 -11.18
C THR A 64 -1.21 2.10 -12.36
N MET A 65 -0.58 3.24 -12.11
CA MET A 65 0.17 4.02 -13.09
C MET A 65 1.64 4.13 -12.68
N ASN A 66 2.51 3.46 -13.45
CA ASN A 66 3.95 3.62 -13.34
C ASN A 66 4.36 4.86 -14.14
N LEU A 67 4.79 5.90 -13.45
CA LEU A 67 5.24 7.13 -14.05
C LEU A 67 6.56 6.92 -14.79
N ASN A 68 6.67 7.59 -15.93
CA ASN A 68 7.87 7.64 -16.73
C ASN A 68 8.12 9.12 -17.07
N ALA A 69 9.29 9.63 -16.71
CA ALA A 69 9.64 11.04 -16.89
C ALA A 69 9.51 11.49 -18.34
N MET A 70 9.82 10.62 -19.31
CA MET A 70 9.70 10.94 -20.74
C MET A 70 8.24 11.05 -21.22
N MET A 71 7.31 10.42 -20.49
CA MET A 71 5.90 10.34 -20.85
C MET A 71 4.99 11.08 -19.87
N ILE A 72 5.53 11.76 -18.87
CA ILE A 72 4.76 12.29 -17.74
C ILE A 72 3.65 13.26 -18.18
N SER A 73 3.91 14.09 -19.19
CA SER A 73 2.90 14.97 -19.79
C SER A 73 1.73 14.21 -20.42
N HIS A 74 1.98 13.05 -21.05
CA HIS A 74 0.93 12.20 -21.60
C HIS A 74 0.20 11.44 -20.49
N GLN A 75 0.94 10.97 -19.49
CA GLN A 75 0.40 10.28 -18.34
C GLN A 75 -0.49 11.20 -17.50
N ALA A 76 -0.15 12.48 -17.34
CA ALA A 76 -0.99 13.48 -16.69
C ALA A 76 -2.35 13.62 -17.37
N LYS A 77 -2.38 13.66 -18.71
CA LYS A 77 -3.62 13.73 -19.49
C LYS A 77 -4.45 12.45 -19.35
N ALA A 78 -3.80 11.29 -19.40
CA ALA A 78 -4.46 10.01 -19.19
C ALA A 78 -5.07 9.92 -17.77
N LEU A 79 -4.28 10.26 -16.76
CA LEU A 79 -4.69 10.31 -15.36
C LEU A 79 -5.90 11.23 -15.16
N GLN A 80 -5.86 12.44 -15.70
CA GLN A 80 -6.98 13.39 -15.63
C GLN A 80 -8.25 12.78 -16.25
N GLU A 81 -8.12 12.16 -17.42
CA GLU A 81 -9.26 11.56 -18.11
C GLU A 81 -9.82 10.35 -17.35
N TRP A 82 -8.98 9.56 -16.69
CA TRP A 82 -9.42 8.41 -15.92
C TRP A 82 -10.11 8.82 -14.63
N LEU A 83 -9.55 9.81 -13.93
CA LEU A 83 -10.19 10.42 -12.76
C LEU A 83 -11.53 11.04 -13.12
N ARG A 84 -11.65 11.69 -14.29
CA ARG A 84 -12.92 12.21 -14.81
C ARG A 84 -13.92 11.09 -15.08
N ARG A 85 -13.49 10.00 -15.75
CA ARG A 85 -14.36 8.86 -16.09
C ARG A 85 -14.83 8.08 -14.88
N SER A 86 -14.04 8.03 -13.80
CA SER A 86 -14.43 7.39 -12.54
C SER A 86 -15.66 8.03 -11.87
N GLY A 87 -16.07 9.21 -12.35
CA GLY A 87 -17.28 9.90 -11.90
C GLY A 87 -17.19 10.33 -10.44
N THR A 88 -18.18 9.93 -9.64
CA THR A 88 -18.25 10.21 -8.20
C THR A 88 -17.88 9.02 -7.34
N LEU A 89 -17.50 7.89 -7.95
CA LEU A 89 -17.17 6.66 -7.21
C LEU A 89 -15.90 6.87 -6.37
N PRO A 90 -15.79 6.18 -5.21
CA PRO A 90 -14.54 6.12 -4.48
C PRO A 90 -13.45 5.47 -5.33
N ILE A 91 -12.21 5.92 -5.24
CA ILE A 91 -11.13 5.49 -6.13
C ILE A 91 -10.06 4.69 -5.39
N SER A 92 -9.47 3.72 -6.10
CA SER A 92 -8.35 2.90 -5.68
C SER A 92 -7.18 3.09 -6.66
N ILE A 93 -6.20 3.94 -6.38
CA ILE A 93 -5.12 4.22 -7.34
C ILE A 93 -3.73 4.03 -6.74
N ASP A 94 -2.82 3.52 -7.56
CA ASP A 94 -1.38 3.54 -7.30
C ASP A 94 -0.69 4.45 -8.32
N ILE A 95 0.08 5.41 -7.82
CA ILE A 95 0.96 6.25 -8.64
C ILE A 95 2.39 5.98 -8.20
N LEU A 96 3.17 5.37 -9.09
CA LEU A 96 4.49 4.84 -8.76
C LEU A 96 5.54 5.47 -9.66
N LEU A 97 6.46 6.24 -9.11
CA LEU A 97 7.67 6.67 -9.80
C LEU A 97 8.81 5.69 -9.45
N PRO A 98 9.46 5.04 -10.44
CA PRO A 98 10.64 4.23 -10.17
C PRO A 98 11.78 5.09 -9.61
N ALA A 99 12.51 4.56 -8.61
CA ALA A 99 13.56 5.32 -7.89
C ALA A 99 14.73 5.79 -8.78
N ASP A 100 14.96 5.12 -9.91
CA ASP A 100 16.02 5.43 -10.87
C ASP A 100 15.59 6.43 -11.96
N GLN A 101 14.32 6.85 -11.98
CA GLN A 101 13.79 7.78 -12.98
C GLN A 101 14.01 9.24 -12.55
N PRO A 102 14.85 10.01 -13.25
CA PRO A 102 14.95 11.44 -13.01
C PRO A 102 13.65 12.10 -13.45
N CYS A 103 12.89 12.66 -12.51
CA CYS A 103 11.67 13.40 -12.83
C CYS A 103 11.78 14.86 -12.41
N CYS A 104 11.27 15.76 -13.24
CA CYS A 104 11.14 17.17 -12.88
C CYS A 104 10.14 17.29 -11.72
N LEU A 105 10.56 17.93 -10.62
CA LEU A 105 9.69 18.17 -9.46
C LEU A 105 8.42 18.94 -9.85
N GLN A 106 8.50 19.88 -10.79
CA GLN A 106 7.33 20.63 -11.24
C GLN A 106 6.29 19.74 -11.92
N GLU A 107 6.72 18.79 -12.75
CA GLU A 107 5.82 17.85 -13.41
C GLU A 107 5.20 16.88 -12.40
N MET A 108 5.99 16.43 -11.43
CA MET A 108 5.48 15.63 -10.31
C MET A 108 4.43 16.38 -9.49
N ASN A 109 4.68 17.65 -9.18
CA ASN A 109 3.75 18.47 -8.43
C ASN A 109 2.45 18.70 -9.20
N ASN A 110 2.50 18.75 -10.54
CA ASN A 110 1.30 18.78 -11.38
C ASN A 110 0.50 17.47 -11.27
N ILE A 111 1.18 16.31 -11.30
CA ILE A 111 0.53 15.00 -11.07
C ILE A 111 -0.12 14.94 -9.69
N VAL A 112 0.60 15.36 -8.65
CA VAL A 112 0.10 15.38 -7.27
C VAL A 112 -1.12 16.31 -7.14
N SER A 113 -1.08 17.48 -7.76
CA SER A 113 -2.22 18.42 -7.76
C SER A 113 -3.45 17.81 -8.45
N LEU A 114 -3.27 17.09 -9.56
CA LEU A 114 -4.36 16.41 -10.27
C LEU A 114 -5.03 15.34 -9.41
N ILE A 115 -4.27 14.51 -8.70
CA ILE A 115 -4.85 13.48 -7.83
C ILE A 115 -5.51 14.10 -6.60
N LEU A 116 -4.90 15.14 -6.01
CA LEU A 116 -5.40 15.79 -4.79
C LEU A 116 -6.74 16.48 -5.00
N ALA A 117 -7.02 16.98 -6.21
CA ALA A 117 -8.34 17.51 -6.57
C ALA A 117 -9.48 16.48 -6.39
N HIS A 118 -9.14 15.19 -6.26
CA HIS A 118 -10.09 14.11 -6.04
C HIS A 118 -9.89 13.39 -4.68
N SER A 119 -9.12 13.99 -3.75
CA SER A 119 -8.81 13.43 -2.42
C SER A 119 -10.04 13.02 -1.60
N CYS A 120 -11.16 13.74 -1.72
CA CYS A 120 -12.41 13.40 -1.05
C CYS A 120 -12.97 12.00 -1.42
N ARG A 121 -12.53 11.42 -2.54
CA ARG A 121 -12.98 10.12 -3.04
C ARG A 121 -11.95 9.01 -2.84
N TRP A 122 -10.79 9.30 -2.27
CA TRP A 122 -9.72 8.32 -2.09
C TRP A 122 -10.16 7.25 -1.09
N GLU A 123 -10.32 6.00 -1.54
CA GLU A 123 -10.64 4.86 -0.67
C GLU A 123 -9.38 4.01 -0.42
N HIS A 124 -8.60 3.75 -1.45
CA HIS A 124 -7.31 3.06 -1.35
C HIS A 124 -6.26 3.79 -2.19
N ILE A 125 -5.20 4.31 -1.58
CA ILE A 125 -4.18 5.09 -2.29
C ILE A 125 -2.80 4.49 -2.07
N GLY A 126 -2.02 4.35 -3.14
CA GLY A 126 -0.58 4.14 -3.02
C GLY A 126 0.21 5.18 -3.78
N LEU A 127 1.16 5.80 -3.09
CA LEU A 127 1.99 6.88 -3.63
C LEU A 127 3.45 6.56 -3.34
N MET A 128 4.19 6.30 -4.41
CA MET A 128 5.64 6.17 -4.41
C MET A 128 6.20 7.32 -5.23
N LEU A 129 6.49 8.44 -4.57
CA LEU A 129 6.81 9.72 -5.21
C LEU A 129 7.98 10.40 -4.49
N PRO A 130 8.64 11.42 -5.09
CA PRO A 130 9.66 12.18 -4.39
C PRO A 130 9.12 12.80 -3.10
N PHE A 131 9.97 12.89 -2.06
CA PHE A 131 9.53 13.30 -0.73
C PHE A 131 8.85 14.68 -0.75
N GLU A 132 9.46 15.65 -1.45
CA GLU A 132 8.90 17.01 -1.59
C GLU A 132 7.54 17.03 -2.29
N SER A 133 7.27 16.09 -3.20
CA SER A 133 5.96 15.97 -3.84
C SER A 133 4.92 15.36 -2.89
N LEU A 134 5.31 14.44 -2.01
CA LEU A 134 4.43 13.91 -0.97
C LEU A 134 4.03 14.98 0.07
N ARG A 135 4.88 15.99 0.30
CA ARG A 135 4.54 17.12 1.20
C ARG A 135 3.38 17.98 0.71
N LEU A 136 3.11 17.95 -0.59
CA LEU A 136 1.98 18.68 -1.18
C LEU A 136 0.63 18.04 -0.90
N LEU A 137 0.62 16.76 -0.52
CA LEU A 137 -0.61 16.08 -0.15
C LEU A 137 -1.21 16.86 1.02
N GLN A 138 -2.32 17.56 0.84
CA GLN A 138 -2.99 18.26 1.92
C GLN A 138 -4.48 18.26 1.63
N GLY A 139 -5.30 18.15 2.67
CA GLY A 139 -6.75 18.20 2.55
C GLY A 139 -7.47 17.00 3.15
N ARG A 140 -8.77 16.92 2.86
CA ARG A 140 -9.69 15.95 3.45
C ARG A 140 -9.72 14.65 2.65
N MET A 141 -9.55 13.54 3.37
CA MET A 141 -9.61 12.19 2.80
C MET A 141 -10.62 11.36 3.62
N PRO A 142 -11.92 11.74 3.59
CA PRO A 142 -12.92 11.26 4.53
C PRO A 142 -13.25 9.76 4.38
N VAL A 143 -12.98 9.18 3.21
CA VAL A 143 -13.28 7.78 2.89
C VAL A 143 -12.03 6.91 2.73
N LEU A 144 -10.85 7.44 3.06
CA LEU A 144 -9.59 6.71 2.92
C LEU A 144 -9.52 5.58 3.93
N ARG A 145 -9.38 4.34 3.44
CA ARG A 145 -9.27 3.11 4.22
C ARG A 145 -7.85 2.57 4.23
N SER A 146 -7.21 2.56 3.05
CA SER A 146 -5.86 2.03 2.88
C SER A 146 -4.92 3.06 2.25
N LEU A 147 -3.73 3.19 2.83
CA LEU A 147 -2.66 4.03 2.35
C LEU A 147 -1.38 3.20 2.17
N ILE A 148 -0.74 3.35 1.02
CA ILE A 148 0.65 2.95 0.79
C ILE A 148 1.43 4.23 0.52
N ILE A 149 2.48 4.51 1.27
CA ILE A 149 3.27 5.72 1.10
C ILE A 149 4.76 5.44 1.24
N GLY A 150 5.57 6.03 0.36
CA GLY A 150 7.02 5.91 0.38
C GLY A 150 7.68 6.95 -0.49
N PRO A 151 8.75 7.63 -0.03
CA PRO A 151 9.51 8.47 -0.93
C PRO A 151 10.32 7.59 -1.89
N THR A 152 10.56 8.09 -3.10
CA THR A 152 11.45 7.42 -4.07
C THR A 152 12.92 7.51 -3.69
N GLU A 153 13.25 8.39 -2.76
CA GLU A 153 14.60 8.66 -2.27
C GLU A 153 14.59 8.94 -0.77
N VAL A 154 15.69 8.65 -0.08
CA VAL A 154 15.87 9.11 1.31
C VAL A 154 16.13 10.63 1.27
N PRO A 155 15.32 11.45 1.96
CA PRO A 155 15.53 12.89 1.98
C PRO A 155 16.91 13.25 2.55
N MET A 156 17.68 14.06 1.82
CA MET A 156 18.96 14.58 2.28
C MET A 156 19.03 16.10 2.05
N PRO A 157 19.08 16.93 3.11
CA PRO A 157 19.10 16.56 4.53
C PRO A 157 17.77 15.95 5.01
N PRO A 158 17.75 15.31 6.21
CA PRO A 158 16.52 14.86 6.83
C PRO A 158 15.49 16.00 6.92
N PRO A 159 14.19 15.70 6.76
CA PRO A 159 13.16 16.71 6.72
C PRO A 159 13.01 17.42 8.06
N ALA A 160 12.88 18.75 8.02
CA ALA A 160 12.72 19.57 9.22
C ALA A 160 11.35 19.37 9.92
N SER A 161 10.38 18.77 9.23
CA SER A 161 9.02 18.55 9.73
C SER A 161 8.36 17.35 9.04
N PRO A 162 7.56 16.55 9.75
CA PRO A 162 6.83 15.43 9.17
C PRO A 162 5.76 15.90 8.18
N ILE A 163 5.46 15.02 7.24
CA ILE A 163 4.30 15.11 6.38
C ILE A 163 3.04 14.87 7.24
N SER A 164 2.28 15.94 7.50
CA SER A 164 1.10 15.90 8.39
C SER A 164 -0.20 15.94 7.59
N LEU A 165 -0.74 14.77 7.20
CA LEU A 165 -1.81 14.68 6.20
C LEU A 165 -3.09 14.01 6.69
N PHE A 166 -2.94 13.02 7.56
CA PHE A 166 -3.97 12.02 7.78
C PHE A 166 -4.78 12.26 9.06
N GLY A 167 -4.57 13.39 9.75
CA GLY A 167 -5.41 13.80 10.88
C GLY A 167 -6.89 13.97 10.51
N GLU A 168 -7.19 14.22 9.23
CA GLU A 168 -8.55 14.31 8.68
C GLU A 168 -8.96 13.05 7.87
N SER A 169 -8.38 11.88 8.19
CA SER A 169 -8.70 10.58 7.58
C SER A 169 -9.32 9.61 8.62
N PRO A 170 -10.57 9.81 9.03
CA PRO A 170 -11.18 9.06 10.14
C PRO A 170 -11.38 7.57 9.85
N CYS A 171 -11.42 7.19 8.57
CA CYS A 171 -11.66 5.81 8.14
C CYS A 171 -10.38 5.01 7.89
N LEU A 172 -9.20 5.60 8.10
CA LEU A 172 -7.93 4.96 7.76
C LEU A 172 -7.68 3.78 8.72
N ASP A 173 -7.66 2.57 8.16
CA ASP A 173 -7.52 1.32 8.90
C ASP A 173 -6.23 0.57 8.58
N THR A 174 -5.67 0.80 7.38
CA THR A 174 -4.55 0.07 6.82
C THR A 174 -3.49 1.04 6.30
N VAL A 175 -2.25 0.86 6.76
CA VAL A 175 -1.09 1.60 6.26
C VAL A 175 0.01 0.64 5.85
N ARG A 176 0.64 0.92 4.71
CA ARG A 176 1.91 0.36 4.32
C ARG A 176 2.94 1.47 4.12
N LEU A 177 4.05 1.39 4.86
CA LEU A 177 5.18 2.28 4.72
C LEU A 177 6.22 1.59 3.84
N SER A 178 6.54 2.19 2.70
CA SER A 178 7.59 1.67 1.83
C SER A 178 8.97 2.05 2.35
N ARG A 179 10.00 1.42 1.77
CA ARG A 179 11.41 1.75 1.97
C ARG A 179 11.65 3.26 1.82
N CYS A 180 12.67 3.75 2.51
CA CYS A 180 13.06 5.17 2.61
C CYS A 180 12.12 6.05 3.44
N PHE A 181 11.09 5.48 4.06
CA PHE A 181 10.18 6.19 4.96
C PHE A 181 10.56 5.94 6.42
N GLU A 182 11.12 6.93 7.11
CA GLU A 182 11.27 6.89 8.58
C GLU A 182 9.92 7.26 9.24
N PRO A 183 9.53 6.64 10.36
CA PRO A 183 8.24 6.93 11.02
C PRO A 183 8.07 8.42 11.34
N ASP A 184 9.16 9.10 11.73
CA ASP A 184 9.17 10.52 12.07
C ASP A 184 8.93 11.45 10.86
N TYR A 185 8.89 10.89 9.64
CA TYR A 185 8.61 11.66 8.43
C TYR A 185 7.12 11.77 8.13
N VAL A 186 6.23 11.07 8.84
CA VAL A 186 4.77 11.16 8.65
C VAL A 186 4.01 11.19 9.97
N THR A 187 3.00 12.05 10.03
CA THR A 187 2.01 12.02 11.10
C THR A 187 0.78 11.26 10.62
N LEU A 188 0.56 10.07 11.18
CA LEU A 188 -0.61 9.21 10.90
C LEU A 188 -1.55 9.13 12.12
N PRO A 189 -2.85 8.83 11.93
CA PRO A 189 -3.76 8.51 13.02
C PRO A 189 -3.49 7.10 13.55
N TRP A 190 -2.30 6.88 14.13
CA TRP A 190 -1.78 5.58 14.57
C TRP A 190 -2.76 4.79 15.44
N THR A 191 -3.54 5.49 16.27
CA THR A 191 -4.53 4.89 17.16
C THR A 191 -5.69 4.22 16.42
N ASN A 192 -6.02 4.62 15.20
CA ASN A 192 -7.12 4.05 14.40
C ASN A 192 -6.66 2.85 13.56
N LEU A 193 -5.35 2.67 13.37
CA LEU A 193 -4.80 1.66 12.49
C LEU A 193 -4.97 0.26 13.07
N THR A 194 -5.41 -0.65 12.22
CA THR A 194 -5.60 -2.07 12.53
C THR A 194 -4.63 -2.96 11.75
N TRP A 195 -4.14 -2.49 10.61
CA TRP A 195 -3.22 -3.21 9.74
C TRP A 195 -2.05 -2.32 9.37
N ILE A 196 -0.85 -2.75 9.74
CA ILE A 196 0.39 -2.01 9.50
C ILE A 196 1.39 -2.93 8.82
N GLU A 197 1.88 -2.49 7.67
CA GLU A 197 2.99 -3.11 6.96
C GLU A 197 4.12 -2.08 6.79
N ALA A 198 5.36 -2.51 6.98
CA ALA A 198 6.51 -1.67 6.69
C ALA A 198 7.58 -2.47 5.96
N ASP A 199 8.04 -1.94 4.83
CA ASP A 199 9.04 -2.61 4.00
C ASP A 199 10.47 -2.46 4.58
N PHE A 200 10.65 -1.58 5.57
CA PHE A 200 11.92 -1.33 6.27
C PHE A 200 11.65 -0.58 7.58
N LEU A 201 12.12 -1.12 8.71
CA LEU A 201 12.14 -0.44 10.01
C LEU A 201 13.36 -0.88 10.83
N TYR A 202 13.83 0.00 11.70
CA TYR A 202 14.66 -0.37 12.84
C TYR A 202 13.80 -0.92 13.99
N PRO A 203 14.37 -1.76 14.88
CA PRO A 203 13.66 -2.30 16.03
C PRO A 203 13.06 -1.23 16.96
N GLU A 204 13.76 -0.11 17.16
CA GLU A 204 13.30 1.04 17.94
C GLU A 204 12.08 1.73 17.31
N GLU A 205 12.06 1.86 15.98
CA GLU A 205 10.94 2.40 15.22
C GLU A 205 9.71 1.50 15.31
N CYS A 206 9.91 0.18 15.26
CA CYS A 206 8.85 -0.79 15.50
C CYS A 206 8.23 -0.57 16.89
N VAL A 207 9.06 -0.37 17.93
CA VAL A 207 8.60 -0.10 19.29
C VAL A 207 7.82 1.22 19.35
N THR A 208 8.28 2.28 18.72
CA THR A 208 7.58 3.58 18.67
C THR A 208 6.20 3.41 18.04
N ILE A 209 6.11 2.82 16.83
CA ILE A 209 4.83 2.59 16.14
C ILE A 209 3.91 1.69 16.97
N LEU A 210 4.42 0.59 17.51
CA LEU A 210 3.63 -0.34 18.32
C LEU A 210 3.13 0.30 19.62
N THR A 211 3.87 1.26 20.18
CA THR A 211 3.43 1.99 21.38
C THR A 211 2.24 2.92 21.09
N GLU A 212 2.17 3.48 19.89
CA GLU A 212 1.09 4.39 19.48
C GLU A 212 -0.15 3.66 18.92
N THR A 213 0.00 2.40 18.53
CA THR A 213 -1.02 1.64 17.78
C THR A 213 -1.77 0.64 18.66
N VAL A 214 -2.61 1.14 19.56
CA VAL A 214 -3.35 0.30 20.52
C VAL A 214 -4.40 -0.63 19.90
N ASN A 215 -4.82 -0.35 18.66
CA ASN A 215 -5.86 -1.09 17.95
C ASN A 215 -5.32 -2.03 16.87
N VAL A 216 -3.99 -2.17 16.76
CA VAL A 216 -3.36 -3.00 15.74
C VAL A 216 -3.75 -4.48 15.90
N VAL A 217 -4.15 -5.09 14.79
CA VAL A 217 -4.53 -6.51 14.67
C VAL A 217 -3.47 -7.26 13.89
N HIS A 218 -2.90 -6.63 12.88
CA HIS A 218 -1.83 -7.16 12.06
C HIS A 218 -0.65 -6.18 11.98
N PHE A 219 0.54 -6.67 12.27
CA PHE A 219 1.79 -5.93 12.10
C PHE A 219 2.78 -6.78 11.32
N SER A 220 3.28 -6.23 10.22
CA SER A 220 4.33 -6.83 9.40
C SER A 220 5.45 -5.83 9.17
N ALA A 221 6.70 -6.23 9.41
CA ALA A 221 7.85 -5.38 9.15
C ALA A 221 9.07 -6.17 8.68
N ALA A 222 9.79 -5.63 7.70
CA ALA A 222 11.18 -6.01 7.49
C ALA A 222 12.07 -5.21 8.45
N VAL A 223 12.77 -5.92 9.34
CA VAL A 223 13.47 -5.31 10.49
C VAL A 223 14.98 -5.40 10.32
N GLU A 224 15.64 -4.25 10.45
CA GLU A 224 17.09 -4.12 10.44
C GLU A 224 17.75 -4.49 11.76
N SER A 225 19.06 -4.75 11.70
CA SER A 225 19.84 -5.00 12.91
C SER A 225 20.23 -3.69 13.60
N SER A 226 19.75 -3.47 14.83
CA SER A 226 20.17 -2.36 15.69
C SER A 226 21.01 -2.84 16.88
N LYS A 227 21.85 -1.95 17.42
CA LYS A 227 22.62 -2.18 18.66
C LYS A 227 21.89 -1.68 19.90
N GLU A 228 20.73 -1.05 19.74
CA GLU A 228 20.06 -0.36 20.84
C GLU A 228 19.28 -1.31 21.76
N VAL A 229 19.16 -0.89 23.02
CA VAL A 229 18.37 -1.59 24.03
C VAL A 229 16.93 -1.13 23.94
N LEU A 230 16.04 -2.08 23.64
CA LEU A 230 14.62 -1.79 23.47
C LEU A 230 13.93 -1.59 24.83
N ARG A 231 13.10 -0.56 24.91
CA ARG A 231 12.19 -0.34 26.04
C ARG A 231 11.01 -1.31 25.93
N ARG A 232 10.45 -1.72 27.07
CA ARG A 232 9.21 -2.52 27.07
C ARG A 232 8.06 -1.71 26.49
N VAL A 233 7.30 -2.37 25.61
CA VAL A 233 6.15 -1.82 24.90
C VAL A 233 4.88 -2.06 25.74
N PRO A 234 3.83 -1.23 25.61
CA PRO A 234 2.51 -1.54 26.14
C PRO A 234 1.98 -2.90 25.65
N ILE A 235 1.02 -3.45 26.42
CA ILE A 235 0.38 -4.72 26.10
C ILE A 235 -0.53 -4.53 24.88
N LEU A 236 -0.23 -5.24 23.79
CA LEU A 236 -1.02 -5.17 22.56
C LEU A 236 -2.10 -6.26 22.58
N SER A 237 -3.22 -5.92 23.21
CA SER A 237 -4.32 -6.87 23.45
C SER A 237 -5.11 -7.27 22.21
N LYS A 238 -4.95 -6.56 21.08
CA LYS A 238 -5.69 -6.83 19.83
C LYS A 238 -4.83 -7.45 18.73
N LEU A 239 -3.50 -7.46 18.88
CA LEU A 239 -2.60 -7.98 17.86
C LEU A 239 -2.75 -9.49 17.75
N ARG A 240 -3.20 -9.96 16.59
CA ARG A 240 -3.40 -11.38 16.26
C ARG A 240 -2.33 -11.93 15.35
N SER A 241 -1.73 -11.09 14.52
CA SER A 241 -0.71 -11.50 13.55
C SER A 241 0.52 -10.61 13.65
N LEU A 242 1.67 -11.23 13.89
CA LEU A 242 2.98 -10.58 13.90
C LEU A 242 3.90 -11.25 12.89
N ILE A 243 4.34 -10.50 11.89
CA ILE A 243 5.26 -10.96 10.85
C ILE A 243 6.50 -10.08 10.88
N LEU A 244 7.66 -10.69 11.12
CA LEU A 244 8.94 -10.00 11.14
C LEU A 244 9.88 -10.73 10.17
N SER A 245 10.33 -10.03 9.13
CA SER A 245 11.28 -10.53 8.14
C SER A 245 12.63 -9.80 8.27
N PRO A 246 13.75 -10.41 7.85
CA PRO A 246 15.03 -9.71 7.86
C PRO A 246 15.02 -8.53 6.89
N GLY A 247 15.71 -7.45 7.26
CA GLY A 247 16.06 -6.35 6.37
C GLY A 247 17.14 -6.73 5.33
N ASP A 248 17.81 -5.71 4.79
CA ASP A 248 18.86 -5.87 3.78
C ASP A 248 20.21 -6.23 4.42
N ALA A 249 20.46 -5.87 5.69
CA ALA A 249 21.69 -6.25 6.38
C ALA A 249 21.72 -7.72 6.81
N VAL A 250 22.92 -8.25 7.02
CA VAL A 250 23.10 -9.60 7.58
C VAL A 250 22.39 -9.68 8.93
N PRO A 251 21.44 -10.62 9.11
CA PRO A 251 20.68 -10.75 10.34
C PRO A 251 21.58 -10.94 11.55
N ARG A 252 21.37 -10.12 12.58
CA ARG A 252 22.00 -10.26 13.90
C ARG A 252 20.97 -10.64 14.95
N GLU A 253 21.43 -10.93 16.16
CA GLU A 253 20.53 -11.19 17.28
C GLU A 253 19.54 -10.03 17.46
N MET A 254 18.24 -10.33 17.41
CA MET A 254 17.19 -9.32 17.52
C MET A 254 16.39 -9.53 18.81
N ARG A 255 16.20 -8.48 19.61
CA ARG A 255 15.49 -8.55 20.90
C ARG A 255 14.11 -7.91 20.92
N LEU A 256 13.56 -7.60 19.75
CA LEU A 256 12.22 -6.98 19.63
C LEU A 256 11.14 -7.81 20.32
N LEU A 257 11.18 -9.14 20.16
CA LEU A 257 10.20 -10.01 20.79
C LEU A 257 10.23 -9.94 22.32
N ASP A 258 11.38 -9.70 22.96
CA ASP A 258 11.49 -9.62 24.42
C ASP A 258 10.78 -8.38 25.01
N ALA A 259 10.64 -7.33 24.21
CA ALA A 259 9.99 -6.09 24.59
C ALA A 259 8.45 -6.16 24.53
N LEU A 260 7.89 -7.17 23.86
CA LEU A 260 6.47 -7.26 23.53
C LEU A 260 5.69 -8.18 24.49
N THR A 261 4.44 -7.81 24.77
CA THR A 261 3.45 -8.65 25.46
C THR A 261 2.16 -8.67 24.63
N LEU A 262 1.85 -9.84 24.06
CA LEU A 262 0.90 -9.99 22.95
C LEU A 262 -0.16 -11.07 23.28
N PRO A 263 -1.12 -10.80 24.19
CA PRO A 263 -1.98 -11.84 24.75
C PRO A 263 -2.95 -12.47 23.73
N SER A 264 -3.28 -11.78 22.64
CA SER A 264 -4.21 -12.27 21.61
C SER A 264 -3.52 -12.77 20.35
N LEU A 265 -2.20 -13.01 20.41
CA LEU A 265 -1.42 -13.42 19.24
C LEU A 265 -1.80 -14.84 18.79
N GLU A 266 -2.23 -14.97 17.53
CA GLU A 266 -2.61 -16.24 16.90
C GLU A 266 -1.54 -16.71 15.90
N THR A 267 -0.93 -15.78 15.16
CA THR A 267 0.04 -16.07 14.09
C THR A 267 1.35 -15.32 14.34
N LEU A 268 2.47 -16.05 14.33
CA LEU A 268 3.82 -15.50 14.45
C LEU A 268 4.68 -15.97 13.29
N GLN A 269 5.30 -15.04 12.56
CA GLN A 269 6.35 -15.34 11.58
C GLN A 269 7.61 -14.55 11.91
N ILE A 270 8.75 -15.23 11.98
CA ILE A 270 10.06 -14.62 12.32
C ILE A 270 11.20 -15.25 11.51
N CYS A 271 12.31 -14.52 11.36
CA CYS A 271 13.55 -15.07 10.83
C CYS A 271 14.30 -15.88 11.89
N GLY A 272 14.67 -17.12 11.58
CA GLY A 272 15.45 -17.99 12.47
C GLY A 272 16.87 -17.48 12.72
N LEU A 273 17.44 -16.74 11.75
CA LEU A 273 18.80 -16.19 11.85
C LEU A 273 18.96 -15.15 12.97
N TRP A 274 17.87 -14.57 13.45
CA TRP A 274 17.88 -13.62 14.55
C TRP A 274 18.08 -14.25 15.93
N PHE A 275 18.01 -15.58 16.04
CA PHE A 275 17.97 -16.23 17.35
C PHE A 275 18.89 -17.44 17.37
N SER A 276 20.16 -17.19 17.72
CA SER A 276 21.16 -18.22 17.97
C SER A 276 21.26 -18.50 19.48
N PRO A 277 21.33 -19.77 19.94
CA PRO A 277 21.40 -20.99 19.14
C PRO A 277 20.02 -21.56 18.73
N ASN A 278 18.91 -21.08 19.34
CA ASN A 278 17.59 -21.65 19.11
C ASN A 278 16.46 -20.58 19.15
N PRO A 279 15.75 -20.34 18.04
CA PRO A 279 14.62 -19.40 18.00
C PRO A 279 13.44 -19.78 18.90
N TRP A 280 13.26 -21.07 19.20
CA TRP A 280 12.15 -21.54 20.02
C TRP A 280 12.23 -21.07 21.47
N LEU A 281 13.42 -20.74 21.99
CA LEU A 281 13.55 -20.21 23.35
C LEU A 281 12.89 -18.83 23.46
N THR A 282 13.08 -17.96 22.47
CA THR A 282 12.46 -16.64 22.43
C THR A 282 10.95 -16.74 22.23
N VAL A 283 10.50 -17.66 21.36
CA VAL A 283 9.06 -17.93 21.17
C VAL A 283 8.42 -18.43 22.47
N PHE A 284 9.07 -19.36 23.18
CA PHE A 284 8.57 -19.87 24.45
C PHE A 284 8.52 -18.78 25.54
N SER A 285 9.53 -17.92 25.61
CA SER A 285 9.55 -16.74 26.48
C SER A 285 8.39 -15.79 26.18
N LEU A 286 8.12 -15.52 24.88
CA LEU A 286 6.99 -14.68 24.44
C LEU A 286 5.65 -15.30 24.83
N VAL A 287 5.44 -16.59 24.58
CA VAL A 287 4.19 -17.31 24.92
C VAL A 287 3.97 -17.32 26.43
N THR A 288 5.01 -17.61 27.20
CA THR A 288 4.93 -17.65 28.67
C THR A 288 4.59 -16.28 29.25
N ARG A 289 5.23 -15.22 28.71
CA ARG A 289 5.00 -13.83 29.14
C ARG A 289 3.63 -13.31 28.72
N SER A 290 3.19 -13.63 27.50
CA SER A 290 1.96 -13.09 26.92
C SER A 290 0.73 -13.93 27.23
N ARG A 291 0.91 -15.21 27.59
CA ARG A 291 -0.17 -16.19 27.77
C ARG A 291 -1.09 -16.29 26.54
N CYS A 292 -0.51 -16.18 25.35
CA CYS A 292 -1.26 -16.24 24.10
C CYS A 292 -1.46 -17.67 23.59
N GLU A 293 -2.51 -17.85 22.79
CA GLU A 293 -2.85 -19.11 22.12
C GLU A 293 -2.36 -19.09 20.67
N LEU A 294 -1.05 -19.29 20.48
CA LEU A 294 -0.48 -19.37 19.13
C LEU A 294 -1.05 -20.57 18.36
N ARG A 295 -1.64 -20.28 17.21
CA ARG A 295 -2.20 -21.26 16.27
C ARG A 295 -1.20 -21.61 15.17
N GLU A 296 -0.38 -20.64 14.78
CA GLU A 296 0.58 -20.80 13.69
C GLU A 296 1.90 -20.11 14.04
N VAL A 297 3.00 -20.85 13.91
CA VAL A 297 4.36 -20.32 14.05
C VAL A 297 5.16 -20.70 12.81
N ARG A 298 5.69 -19.69 12.11
CA ARG A 298 6.58 -19.87 10.97
C ARG A 298 7.95 -19.28 11.29
N ILE A 299 8.98 -20.11 11.19
CA ILE A 299 10.37 -19.69 11.30
C ILE A 299 10.96 -19.81 9.91
N VAL A 300 11.31 -18.68 9.32
CA VAL A 300 11.89 -18.59 7.97
C VAL A 300 13.41 -18.52 8.10
N LEU A 301 14.14 -19.25 7.26
CA LEU A 301 15.60 -19.19 7.21
C LEU A 301 16.08 -18.16 6.19
#